data_AF-A0A1K2FY16-F1
#
_entry.id   AF-A0A1K2FY16-F1
#
_cell.length_a   1.000
_cell.length_b   1.000
_cell.length_c   1.000
_cell.angle_alpha   90.00
_cell.angle_beta   90.00
_cell.angle_gamma   90.00
#
_symmetry.space_group_name_H-M   'P 1'
#
loop_
_entity.id
_entity.type
_entity.pdbx_description
1 polymer ?
#
loop_
_entity_poly.entity_id
_entity_poly.type
_entity_poly.pdbx_seq_one_letter_code
_entity_poly.pdbx_strand_id
1 'polypeptide(L)'
;MDAAMVTAIAALIGGPVAAAAAMYGSRGANRAAREGTAVTGFSTLTNELQEERKELRADLATVRAELAAERAENARLRLLVEQLGGTP
;
A
#
# COMPACT_ATOMS: atom_id res chain seq x y z
N MET A 1 39.35 48.95 15.10
CA MET A 1 38.73 47.64 15.30
C MET A 1 38.90 46.87 14.01
N ASP A 2 39.76 45.85 14.01
CA ASP A 2 40.13 45.10 12.80
C ASP A 2 38.93 44.31 12.27
N ALA A 3 38.72 44.30 10.95
CA ALA A 3 37.60 43.62 10.31
C ALA A 3 37.59 42.12 10.64
N ALA A 4 38.77 41.52 10.82
CA ALA A 4 38.94 40.14 11.26
C ALA A 4 38.34 39.87 12.66
N MET A 5 38.41 40.86 13.56
CA MET A 5 37.86 40.73 14.90
C MET A 5 36.32 40.81 14.86
N VAL A 6 35.76 41.62 13.98
CA VAL A 6 34.30 41.74 13.78
C VAL A 6 33.73 40.45 13.18
N THR A 7 34.38 39.88 12.17
CA THR A 7 33.97 38.59 11.58
C THR A 7 34.13 37.43 12.56
N ALA A 8 35.19 37.41 13.38
CA ALA A 8 35.36 36.38 14.40
C ALA A 8 34.26 36.43 15.47
N ILE A 9 33.87 37.62 15.94
CA ILE A 9 32.76 37.78 16.90
C ILE A 9 31.42 37.42 16.25
N ALA A 10 31.19 37.84 15.01
CA ALA A 10 29.99 37.48 14.26
C ALA A 10 29.89 35.97 14.01
N ALA A 11 31.01 35.28 13.76
CA ALA A 11 31.05 33.82 13.61
C ALA A 11 30.82 33.10 14.95
N LEU A 12 31.36 33.62 16.05
CA LEU A 12 31.18 33.04 17.39
C LEU A 12 29.72 33.13 17.86
N ILE A 13 29.00 34.19 17.49
CA ILE A 13 27.58 34.38 17.85
C ILE A 13 26.66 33.73 16.80
N GLY A 14 26.98 33.87 15.52
CA GLY A 14 26.19 33.34 14.41
C GLY A 14 26.23 31.82 14.32
N GLY A 15 27.36 31.19 14.64
CA GLY A 15 27.53 29.74 14.62
C GLY A 15 26.53 29.00 15.53
N PRO A 16 26.43 29.34 16.83
CA PRO A 16 25.45 28.76 17.74
C PRO A 16 24.00 29.00 17.33
N VAL A 17 23.67 30.19 16.82
CA VAL A 17 22.30 30.52 16.37
C VAL A 17 21.93 29.71 15.13
N ALA A 18 22.83 29.59 14.15
CA ALA A 18 22.64 28.76 12.97
C ALA A 18 22.54 27.27 13.33
N ALA A 19 23.36 26.80 14.27
CA ALA A 19 23.30 25.41 14.77
C ALA A 19 21.98 25.14 15.51
N ALA A 20 21.51 26.06 16.35
CA ALA A 20 20.23 25.94 17.03
C ALA A 20 19.05 25.96 16.05
N ALA A 21 19.08 26.85 15.06
CA ALA A 21 18.08 26.91 13.99
C ALA A 21 18.06 25.62 13.15
N ALA A 22 19.22 25.07 12.80
CA ALA A 22 19.34 23.81 12.08
C ALA A 22 18.85 22.62 12.91
N MET A 23 19.14 22.57 14.21
CA MET A 23 18.61 21.54 15.11
C MET A 23 17.08 21.63 15.26
N TYR A 24 16.52 22.83 15.28
CA TYR A 24 15.08 23.01 15.36
C TYR A 24 14.38 22.65 14.04
N GLY A 25 14.93 23.09 12.91
CA GLY A 25 14.43 22.77 11.56
C GLY A 25 14.54 21.28 11.21
N SER A 26 15.65 20.63 11.57
CA SER A 26 15.85 19.19 11.31
C SER A 26 14.89 18.28 12.10
N ARG A 27 14.46 18.68 13.30
CA ARG A 27 13.44 17.95 14.06
C ARG A 27 12.08 17.95 13.36
N GLY A 28 11.67 19.10 12.80
CA GLY A 28 10.46 19.22 11.99
C GLY A 28 10.56 18.41 10.69
N ALA A 29 11.70 18.53 9.99
CA ALA A 29 11.95 17.78 8.76
C ALA A 29 11.95 16.25 8.97
N ASN A 30 12.56 15.75 10.05
CA ASN A 30 12.55 14.33 10.38
C ASN A 30 11.16 13.81 10.75
N ARG A 31 10.33 14.61 11.43
CA ARG A 31 8.94 14.24 11.73
C ARG A 31 8.11 14.19 10.45
N ALA A 32 8.17 15.24 9.62
CA ALA A 32 7.47 15.31 8.34
C ALA A 32 7.90 14.18 7.38
N ALA A 33 9.20 13.85 7.32
CA ALA A 33 9.70 12.74 6.50
C ALA A 33 9.16 11.38 6.98
N ARG A 34 9.10 11.14 8.30
CA ARG A 34 8.53 9.91 8.86
C ARG A 34 7.02 9.82 8.62
N GLU A 35 6.31 10.92 8.80
CA GLU A 35 4.87 10.99 8.54
C GLU A 35 4.56 10.79 7.06
N GLY A 36 5.31 11.43 6.15
CA GLY A 36 5.17 11.21 4.70
C GLY A 36 5.49 9.77 4.27
N THR A 37 6.51 9.15 4.87
CA THR A 37 6.86 7.75 4.61
C THR A 37 5.76 6.80 5.10
N ALA A 38 5.20 7.04 6.29
CA ALA A 38 4.12 6.23 6.84
C ALA A 38 2.84 6.35 6.01
N VAL A 39 2.44 7.58 5.64
CA VAL A 39 1.25 7.83 4.81
C VAL A 39 1.39 7.16 3.44
N THR A 40 2.58 7.25 2.82
CA THR A 40 2.85 6.56 1.55
C THR A 40 2.76 5.04 1.72
N GLY A 41 3.38 4.48 2.77
CA GLY A 41 3.29 3.04 3.06
C GLY A 41 1.86 2.54 3.28
N PHE A 42 1.04 3.28 4.03
CA PHE A 42 -0.38 2.95 4.23
C PHE A 42 -1.18 3.03 2.93
N SER A 43 -0.88 4.00 2.07
CA SER A 43 -1.55 4.11 0.77
C SER A 43 -1.22 2.93 -0.15
N THR A 44 0.04 2.48 -0.18
CA THR A 44 0.46 1.31 -0.95
C THR A 44 -0.23 0.05 -0.46
N LEU A 45 -0.20 -0.23 0.85
CA LEU A 45 -0.87 -1.40 1.43
C LEU A 45 -2.38 -1.39 1.16
N THR A 46 -3.01 -0.22 1.25
CA THR A 46 -4.45 -0.10 0.98
C THR A 46 -4.75 -0.40 -0.49
N ASN A 47 -3.92 0.09 -1.41
CA ASN A 47 -4.06 -0.19 -2.84
C ASN A 47 -3.85 -1.68 -3.14
N GLU A 48 -2.82 -2.30 -2.56
CA GLU A 48 -2.54 -3.74 -2.70
C GLU A 48 -3.73 -4.57 -2.20
N LEU A 49 -4.24 -4.30 -0.98
CA LEU A 49 -5.42 -4.99 -0.46
C LEU A 49 -6.67 -4.79 -1.33
N GLN A 50 -6.85 -3.61 -1.91
CA GLN A 50 -7.98 -3.35 -2.80
C GLN A 50 -7.88 -4.15 -4.10
N GLU A 51 -6.68 -4.27 -4.67
CA GLU A 51 -6.46 -5.04 -5.88
C GLU A 51 -6.61 -6.55 -5.61
N GLU A 52 -6.02 -7.06 -4.54
CA GLU A 52 -6.21 -8.47 -4.10
C GLU A 52 -7.69 -8.78 -3.88
N ARG A 53 -8.43 -7.90 -3.20
CA ARG A 53 -9.87 -8.10 -2.98
C ARG A 53 -10.64 -8.14 -4.30
N LYS A 54 -10.25 -7.34 -5.29
CA LYS A 54 -10.88 -7.30 -6.61
C LYS A 54 -10.56 -8.57 -7.40
N GLU A 55 -9.32 -9.02 -7.39
CA GLU A 55 -8.88 -10.28 -8.00
C GLU A 55 -9.61 -11.47 -7.39
N LEU A 56 -9.60 -11.60 -6.06
CA LEU A 56 -10.33 -12.67 -5.36
C LEU A 56 -11.82 -12.67 -5.67
N ARG A 57 -12.45 -11.50 -5.83
CA ARG A 57 -13.87 -11.42 -6.23
C ARG A 57 -14.10 -11.90 -7.66
N ALA A 58 -13.18 -11.59 -8.57
CA ALA A 58 -13.24 -12.07 -9.95
C ALA A 58 -13.06 -13.59 -10.00
N ASP A 59 -12.06 -14.13 -9.31
CA ASP A 59 -11.82 -15.57 -9.22
C ASP A 59 -13.01 -16.32 -8.63
N LEU A 60 -13.59 -15.79 -7.55
CA LEU A 60 -14.78 -16.36 -6.93
C LEU A 60 -15.96 -16.36 -7.93
N ALA A 61 -16.14 -15.30 -8.72
CA ALA A 61 -17.17 -15.25 -9.74
C ALA A 61 -16.94 -16.31 -10.83
N THR A 62 -15.70 -16.47 -11.29
CA THR A 62 -15.31 -17.50 -12.27
C THR A 62 -15.58 -18.90 -11.74
N VAL A 63 -15.09 -19.24 -10.54
CA VAL A 63 -15.29 -20.56 -9.93
C VAL A 63 -16.77 -20.85 -9.70
N ARG A 64 -17.57 -19.85 -9.30
CA ARG A 64 -19.02 -20.03 -9.17
C ARG A 64 -19.70 -20.32 -10.51
N ALA A 65 -19.26 -19.68 -11.58
CA ALA A 65 -19.78 -19.91 -12.92
C ALA A 65 -19.41 -21.31 -13.44
N GLU A 66 -18.16 -21.72 -13.25
CA GLU A 66 -17.67 -23.07 -13.59
C GLU A 66 -18.45 -24.15 -12.82
N LEU A 67 -18.60 -23.99 -11.49
CA LEU A 67 -19.38 -24.91 -10.67
C LEU A 67 -20.85 -25.00 -11.11
N ALA A 68 -21.45 -23.88 -11.53
CA ALA A 68 -22.82 -23.87 -12.05
C ALA A 68 -22.91 -24.62 -13.38
N ALA A 69 -21.93 -24.45 -14.28
CA ALA A 69 -21.85 -25.16 -15.55
C ALA A 69 -21.65 -26.66 -15.34
N GLU A 70 -20.73 -27.06 -14.46
CA GLU A 70 -20.50 -28.48 -14.12
C GLU A 70 -21.75 -29.13 -13.52
N ARG A 71 -22.46 -28.43 -12.63
CA ARG A 71 -23.72 -28.94 -12.05
C ARG A 71 -24.80 -29.12 -13.12
N ALA A 72 -24.91 -28.19 -14.06
CA ALA A 72 -25.85 -28.29 -15.16
C ALA A 72 -25.51 -29.47 -16.08
N GLU A 73 -24.24 -29.66 -16.41
CA GLU A 73 -23.80 -30.80 -17.24
C GLU A 73 -23.96 -32.13 -16.50
N ASN A 74 -23.64 -32.20 -15.20
CA ASN A 74 -23.87 -33.40 -14.40
C ASN A 74 -25.37 -33.78 -14.36
N ALA A 75 -26.26 -32.80 -14.17
CA ALA A 75 -27.70 -33.02 -14.23
C ALA A 75 -28.14 -33.54 -15.61
N ARG A 76 -27.62 -32.95 -16.69
CA ARG A 76 -27.87 -33.41 -18.06
C ARG A 76 -27.41 -34.85 -18.27
N LEU A 77 -26.19 -35.19 -17.85
CA LEU A 77 -25.63 -36.53 -17.97
C LEU A 77 -26.43 -37.56 -17.19
N ARG A 78 -26.88 -37.22 -15.97
CA ARG A 78 -27.75 -38.09 -15.17
C ARG A 78 -29.07 -38.38 -15.87
N LEU A 79 -29.71 -37.36 -16.46
CA LEU A 79 -30.92 -37.56 -17.27
C LEU A 79 -30.67 -38.46 -18.48
N LEU A 80 -29.51 -38.33 -19.12
CA LEU A 80 -29.15 -39.21 -20.25
C LEU A 80 -28.95 -40.66 -19.79
N VAL A 81 -28.27 -40.88 -18.66
CA VAL A 81 -28.11 -42.22 -18.07
C VAL A 81 -29.46 -42.86 -17.78
N GLU A 82 -30.38 -42.10 -17.18
CA GLU A 82 -31.74 -42.55 -16.89
C GLU A 82 -32.53 -42.88 -18.18
N GLN A 83 -32.42 -42.05 -19.23
CA GLN A 83 -33.04 -42.31 -20.53
C GLN A 83 -32.50 -43.57 -21.21
N LEU A 84 -31.23 -43.90 -20.99
CA LEU A 84 -30.60 -45.12 -21.51
C LEU A 84 -30.89 -46.36 -20.64
N GLY A 85 -31.75 -46.24 -19.62
CA GLY A 85 -32.14 -47.33 -18.73
C GLY A 85 -31.09 -47.66 -17.66
N GLY A 86 -30.09 -46.80 -17.50
CA GLY A 86 -29.16 -46.86 -16.37
C GLY A 86 -29.74 -46.17 -15.13
N THR A 87 -29.17 -46.47 -13.97
CA THR A 87 -29.46 -45.74 -12.73
C THR A 87 -28.30 -44.78 -12.46
N PRO A 88 -28.54 -43.46 -12.33
CA PRO A 88 -27.50 -42.43 -12.16
C PRO A 88 -26.77 -42.46 -10.81
#